data_AF-A0A1G9HWT0-F1
#
_entry.id   AF-A0A1G9HWT0-F1
#
_cell.length_a   1.000
_cell.length_b   1.000
_cell.length_c   1.000
_cell.angle_alpha   90.00
_cell.angle_beta   90.00
_cell.angle_gamma   90.00
#
_symmetry.space_group_name_H-M   'P 1'
#
loop_
_entity.id
_entity.type
_entity.pdbx_description
1 polymer ?
#
loop_
_entity_poly.entity_id
_entity_poly.type
_entity_poly.pdbx_seq_one_letter_code
_entity_poly.pdbx_strand_id
1 'polypeptide(L)'
;MGKFIAATSTDGYWDGETQITDVIIIDAASSSAAGALIKTSNLLKKSNWKTVGQNSDWIQMESDKWPGVEVTLESFASYGADTLMEDSRVAKAIRETLAHAKPESLIVADIGPAE
;
A
#
# COMPACT_ATOMS: atom_id res chain seq x y z
N MET A 1 7.52 -10.58 12.57
CA MET A 1 6.33 -9.71 12.44
C MET A 1 6.63 -8.68 11.37
N GLY A 2 5.61 -8.21 10.65
CA GLY A 2 5.79 -7.05 9.77
C GLY A 2 6.01 -5.78 10.59
N LYS A 3 6.72 -4.79 10.05
CA LYS A 3 7.06 -3.53 10.70
C LYS A 3 6.47 -2.36 9.91
N PHE A 4 5.78 -1.46 10.61
CA PHE A 4 5.38 -0.16 10.06
C PHE A 4 6.63 0.69 9.83
N ILE A 5 6.78 1.23 8.62
CA ILE A 5 7.94 2.05 8.25
C ILE A 5 7.56 3.52 8.20
N ALA A 6 6.51 3.86 7.45
CA ALA A 6 6.06 5.23 7.27
C ALA A 6 4.57 5.27 6.91
N ALA A 7 3.95 6.42 7.16
CA ALA A 7 2.63 6.79 6.66
C ALA A 7 2.69 8.19 6.07
N THR A 8 1.94 8.41 5.00
CA THR A 8 1.70 9.71 4.39
C THR A 8 0.29 9.69 3.78
N SER A 9 -0.14 10.79 3.20
CA SER A 9 -1.32 10.82 2.34
C SER A 9 -1.02 11.54 1.04
N THR A 10 -1.83 11.25 0.04
CA THR A 10 -1.90 11.99 -1.22
C THR A 10 -3.32 12.51 -1.41
N ASP A 11 -3.44 13.68 -2.02
CA ASP A 11 -4.70 14.26 -2.45
C ASP A 11 -4.75 14.25 -3.98
N GLY A 12 -5.78 13.58 -4.53
CA GLY A 12 -6.07 13.55 -5.96
C GLY A 12 -7.37 14.31 -6.22
N TYR A 13 -7.38 15.20 -7.21
CA TYR A 13 -8.63 15.81 -7.67
C TYR A 13 -9.18 14.98 -8.83
N TRP A 14 -10.32 14.33 -8.60
CA TRP A 14 -10.99 13.49 -9.59
C TRP A 14 -12.49 13.76 -9.59
N ASP A 15 -13.10 13.86 -10.78
CA ASP A 15 -14.54 14.07 -10.97
C ASP A 15 -15.19 15.18 -10.11
N GLY A 16 -14.45 16.25 -9.82
CA GLY A 16 -14.97 17.39 -9.06
C GLY A 16 -14.76 17.30 -7.53
N GLU A 17 -14.15 16.22 -7.06
CA GLU A 17 -13.92 15.96 -5.64
C GLU A 17 -12.42 15.77 -5.35
N THR A 18 -11.99 16.22 -4.16
CA THR A 18 -10.67 15.90 -3.63
C THR A 18 -10.77 14.57 -2.89
N GLN A 19 -10.16 13.54 -3.45
CA GLN A 19 -9.97 12.27 -2.77
C GLN A 19 -8.66 12.29 -2.00
N ILE A 20 -8.73 11.90 -0.73
CA ILE A 20 -7.55 11.71 0.11
C ILE A 20 -7.29 10.21 0.20
N THR A 21 -6.10 9.80 -0.24
CA THR A 21 -5.63 8.42 -0.12
C THR A 21 -4.52 8.37 0.91
N ASP A 22 -4.72 7.62 1.98
CA ASP A 22 -3.68 7.34 2.96
C ASP A 22 -2.75 6.26 2.40
N VAL A 23 -1.44 6.48 2.49
CA VAL A 23 -0.41 5.57 1.99
C VAL A 23 0.43 5.08 3.17
N ILE A 24 0.46 3.76 3.37
CA ILE A 24 1.22 3.13 4.44
C ILE A 24 2.30 2.21 3.85
N ILE A 25 3.54 2.38 4.32
CA ILE A 25 4.67 1.53 3.91
C ILE A 25 4.98 0.52 5.02
N ILE A 26 4.97 -0.75 4.65
CA ILE A 26 5.10 -1.90 5.56
C ILE A 26 6.28 -2.77 5.11
N ASP A 27 7.21 -3.05 6.01
CA ASP A 27 8.16 -4.14 5.86
C ASP A 27 7.47 -5.45 6.27
N ALA A 28 7.15 -6.29 5.29
CA ALA A 28 6.47 -7.54 5.56
C ALA A 28 7.40 -8.60 6.17
N ALA A 29 8.71 -8.34 6.30
CA ALA A 29 9.73 -9.31 6.68
C ALA A 29 9.64 -10.59 5.83
N SER A 30 9.66 -10.39 4.51
CA SER A 30 9.64 -11.43 3.48
C SER A 30 10.88 -11.28 2.60
N SER A 31 11.32 -12.38 1.99
CA SER A 31 12.44 -12.39 1.05
C SER A 31 12.01 -12.15 -0.40
N SER A 32 10.70 -11.98 -0.65
CA SER A 32 10.15 -11.69 -1.99
C SER A 32 8.91 -10.80 -1.92
N ALA A 33 8.68 -10.04 -2.98
CA ALA A 33 7.49 -9.20 -3.19
C ALA A 33 6.18 -9.99 -3.09
N ALA A 34 6.08 -11.11 -3.81
CA ALA A 34 4.91 -11.99 -3.75
C ALA A 34 4.68 -12.54 -2.33
N GLY A 35 5.75 -12.95 -1.64
CA GLY A 35 5.66 -13.39 -0.25
C GLY A 35 5.21 -12.27 0.69
N ALA A 36 5.62 -11.03 0.44
CA ALA A 36 5.23 -9.85 1.20
C ALA A 36 3.73 -9.54 1.03
N LEU A 37 3.21 -9.61 -0.21
CA LEU A 37 1.79 -9.40 -0.53
C LEU A 37 0.92 -10.46 0.13
N ILE A 38 1.28 -11.74 -0.03
CA ILE A 38 0.56 -12.86 0.59
C ILE A 38 0.57 -12.73 2.11
N LYS A 39 1.73 -12.39 2.70
CA LYS A 39 1.85 -12.26 4.15
C LYS A 39 1.02 -11.10 4.69
N THR A 40 1.06 -9.95 4.04
CA THR A 40 0.33 -8.74 4.46
C THR A 40 -1.18 -8.93 4.29
N SER A 41 -1.63 -9.45 3.14
CA SER A 41 -3.04 -9.77 2.92
C SER A 41 -3.56 -10.81 3.92
N ASN A 42 -2.78 -11.83 4.27
CA ASN A 42 -3.16 -12.81 5.31
C ASN A 42 -3.28 -12.18 6.70
N LEU A 43 -2.51 -11.14 7.02
CA LEU A 43 -2.67 -10.39 8.28
C LEU A 43 -3.97 -9.58 8.28
N LEU A 44 -4.30 -8.92 7.17
CA LEU A 44 -5.55 -8.18 7.02
C LEU A 44 -6.77 -9.11 7.05
N LYS A 45 -6.69 -10.29 6.43
CA LYS A 45 -7.75 -11.32 6.48
C LYS A 45 -8.09 -11.74 7.91
N LYS A 46 -7.09 -11.86 8.80
CA LYS A 46 -7.32 -12.13 10.23
C LYS A 46 -8.09 -11.02 10.94
N SER A 47 -8.12 -9.82 10.36
CA SER A 47 -8.85 -8.66 10.85
C SER A 47 -10.17 -8.42 10.10
N ASN A 48 -10.68 -9.44 9.38
CA ASN A 48 -11.91 -9.41 8.58
C ASN A 48 -11.85 -8.51 7.35
N TRP A 49 -10.69 -8.39 6.73
CA TRP A 49 -10.59 -7.88 5.36
C TRP A 49 -10.79 -9.02 4.35
N LYS A 50 -11.47 -8.74 3.24
CA LYS A 50 -11.75 -9.69 2.16
C LYS A 50 -11.07 -9.21 0.89
N THR A 51 -10.47 -10.13 0.13
CA THR A 51 -9.93 -9.80 -1.19
C THR A 51 -11.07 -9.62 -2.17
N VAL A 52 -11.09 -8.48 -2.87
CA VAL A 52 -12.08 -8.14 -3.91
C VAL A 52 -11.49 -8.07 -5.30
N GLY A 53 -10.18 -7.84 -5.41
CA GLY A 53 -9.41 -7.90 -6.65
C GLY A 53 -7.98 -8.33 -6.38
N GLN A 54 -7.30 -8.92 -7.38
CA GLN A 54 -5.87 -9.21 -7.30
C GLN A 54 -5.26 -9.47 -8.68
N ASN A 55 -3.96 -9.19 -8.82
CA ASN A 55 -3.11 -9.71 -9.89
C ASN A 55 -1.72 -10.12 -9.36
N SER A 56 -0.70 -10.19 -10.22
CA SER A 56 0.68 -10.53 -9.81
C SER A 56 1.35 -9.48 -8.92
N ASP A 57 0.90 -8.24 -9.01
CA ASP A 57 1.58 -7.05 -8.48
C ASP A 57 0.81 -6.39 -7.34
N TRP A 58 -0.51 -6.60 -7.28
CA TRP A 58 -1.39 -6.01 -6.28
C TRP A 58 -2.50 -6.93 -5.77
N ILE A 59 -2.99 -6.62 -4.56
CA ILE A 59 -4.16 -7.24 -3.92
C ILE A 59 -5.04 -6.13 -3.35
N GLN A 60 -6.28 -6.01 -3.81
CA GLN A 60 -7.28 -5.07 -3.31
C GLN A 60 -8.20 -5.78 -2.32
N MET A 61 -8.50 -5.09 -1.21
CA MET A 61 -9.22 -5.64 -0.09
C MET A 61 -10.24 -4.66 0.49
N GLU A 62 -11.37 -5.17 0.93
CA GLU A 62 -12.43 -4.42 1.62
C GLU A 62 -12.63 -4.94 3.04
N SER A 63 -13.22 -4.13 3.92
CA SER A 63 -13.69 -4.59 5.23
C SER A 63 -15.14 -4.18 5.49
N ASP A 64 -15.94 -5.15 5.94
CA ASP A 64 -17.32 -4.89 6.39
C ASP A 64 -17.38 -3.88 7.57
N LYS A 65 -16.26 -3.68 8.27
CA LYS A 65 -16.17 -2.71 9.37
C LYS A 65 -16.12 -1.27 8.87
N TRP A 66 -15.49 -1.04 7.71
CA TRP A 66 -15.27 0.27 7.12
C TRP A 66 -15.90 0.27 5.71
N PRO A 67 -17.23 0.38 5.61
CA PRO A 67 -17.93 0.32 4.32
C PRO A 67 -17.49 1.48 3.43
N GLY A 68 -17.26 1.19 2.15
CA GLY A 68 -16.79 2.18 1.17
C GLY A 68 -15.33 2.56 1.32
N VAL A 69 -14.53 1.79 2.09
CA VAL A 69 -13.08 1.94 2.16
C VAL A 69 -12.41 0.68 1.61
N GLU A 70 -11.48 0.89 0.70
CA GLU A 70 -10.63 -0.15 0.13
C GLU A 70 -9.17 0.04 0.54
N VAL A 71 -8.45 -1.09 0.55
CA VAL A 71 -7.01 -1.14 0.70
C VAL A 71 -6.42 -1.87 -0.50
N THR A 72 -5.61 -1.19 -1.28
CA THR A 72 -4.79 -1.79 -2.33
C THR A 72 -3.38 -2.00 -1.82
N LEU A 73 -2.98 -3.27 -1.72
CA LEU A 73 -1.63 -3.68 -1.36
C LEU A 73 -0.82 -3.86 -2.63
N GLU A 74 0.29 -3.16 -2.75
CA GLU A 74 1.21 -3.29 -3.88
C GLU A 74 2.62 -3.62 -3.42
N SER A 75 3.34 -4.36 -4.27
CA SER A 75 4.77 -4.48 -4.08
C SER A 75 5.42 -3.12 -4.31
N PHE A 76 6.42 -2.80 -3.49
CA PHE A 76 7.15 -1.54 -3.64
C PHE A 76 7.81 -1.38 -5.02
N ALA A 77 8.25 -2.48 -5.65
CA ALA A 77 8.84 -2.43 -6.98
C ALA A 77 7.82 -2.01 -8.06
N SER A 78 6.57 -2.46 -7.91
CA SER A 78 5.47 -2.12 -8.81
C SER A 78 5.01 -0.67 -8.56
N TYR A 79 4.84 -0.29 -7.30
CA TYR A 79 4.41 1.04 -6.88
C TYR A 79 5.42 2.16 -7.22
N GLY A 80 6.71 1.84 -7.07
CA GLY A 80 7.79 2.81 -7.15
C GLY A 80 8.11 3.27 -8.58
N ALA A 81 7.82 2.48 -9.62
CA ALA A 81 8.29 2.80 -10.97
C ALA A 81 7.74 4.14 -11.49
N ASP A 82 6.44 4.37 -11.32
CA ASP A 82 5.78 5.60 -11.78
C ASP A 82 5.82 6.69 -10.68
N THR A 83 5.55 6.32 -9.43
CA THR A 83 5.47 7.28 -8.31
C THR A 83 6.83 7.90 -7.96
N LEU A 84 7.95 7.17 -8.10
CA LEU A 84 9.28 7.73 -7.80
C LEU A 84 9.72 8.79 -8.80
N MET A 85 9.08 8.89 -9.97
CA MET A 85 9.38 9.95 -10.94
C MET A 85 8.65 11.26 -10.62
N GLU A 86 7.60 11.20 -9.80
CA GLU A 86 6.86 12.38 -9.34
C GLU A 86 7.50 13.04 -8.12
N ASP A 87 7.33 14.37 -7.99
CA ASP A 87 7.73 15.11 -6.79
C ASP A 87 6.57 15.18 -5.77
N SER A 88 6.05 14.00 -5.40
CA SER A 88 4.93 13.86 -4.46
C SER A 88 5.42 13.59 -3.03
N ARG A 89 4.57 13.88 -2.03
CA ARG A 89 4.85 13.52 -0.62
C ARG A 89 5.08 12.03 -0.45
N VAL A 90 4.37 11.23 -1.26
CA VAL A 90 4.52 9.78 -1.35
C VAL A 90 5.90 9.41 -1.88
N ALA A 91 6.33 9.99 -3.01
CA ALA A 91 7.66 9.75 -3.57
C ALA A 91 8.78 10.09 -2.56
N LYS A 92 8.63 11.18 -1.80
CA LYS A 92 9.58 11.56 -0.76
C LYS A 92 9.62 10.54 0.40
N ALA A 93 8.46 10.16 0.95
CA ALA A 93 8.38 9.16 2.02
C ALA A 93 8.96 7.80 1.60
N ILE A 94 8.73 7.41 0.35
CA ILE A 94 9.28 6.21 -0.28
C ILE A 94 10.81 6.29 -0.38
N ARG A 95 11.36 7.41 -0.88
CA ARG A 95 12.81 7.63 -0.99
C ARG A 95 13.50 7.63 0.38
N GLU A 96 12.91 8.30 1.38
CA GLU A 96 13.41 8.30 2.76
C GLU A 96 13.42 6.89 3.35
N THR A 97 12.33 6.13 3.14
CA THR A 97 12.23 4.74 3.56
C THR A 97 13.34 3.88 2.95
N LEU A 98 13.60 4.00 1.65
CA LEU A 98 14.67 3.27 0.98
C LEU A 98 16.06 3.63 1.50
N ALA A 99 16.30 4.91 1.79
CA ALA A 99 17.58 5.38 2.29
C ALA A 99 17.91 4.79 3.67
N HIS A 100 16.90 4.54 4.51
CA HIS A 100 17.08 4.10 5.90
C HIS A 100 16.95 2.60 6.13
N ALA A 101 16.08 1.90 5.40
CA ALA A 101 15.69 0.53 5.75
C ALA A 101 16.31 -0.58 4.87
N LYS A 102 16.85 -0.27 3.67
CA LYS A 102 17.24 -1.25 2.62
C LYS A 102 16.48 -2.60 2.70
N PRO A 103 15.14 -2.58 2.69
CA PRO A 103 14.35 -3.77 2.94
C PRO A 103 14.30 -4.68 1.70
N GLU A 104 14.28 -5.99 1.91
CA GLU A 104 14.24 -6.99 0.82
C GLU A 104 12.87 -7.03 0.13
N SER A 105 11.78 -6.77 0.85
CA SER A 105 10.45 -6.62 0.27
C SER A 105 9.51 -5.75 1.12
N LEU A 106 9.12 -4.60 0.57
CA LEU A 106 8.14 -3.69 1.15
C LEU A 106 6.78 -3.83 0.46
N ILE A 107 5.73 -3.60 1.23
CA ILE A 107 4.37 -3.39 0.74
C ILE A 107 4.00 -1.92 0.92
N VAL A 108 3.40 -1.35 -0.12
CA VAL A 108 2.69 -0.08 -0.05
C VAL A 108 1.20 -0.40 0.03
N ALA A 109 0.50 0.20 0.99
CA ALA A 109 -0.93 0.05 1.17
C ALA A 109 -1.60 1.41 0.95
N ASP A 110 -2.32 1.51 -0.15
CA ASP A 110 -3.14 2.67 -0.50
C ASP A 110 -4.55 2.46 0.05
N ILE A 111 -5.01 3.41 0.85
CA ILE A 111 -6.27 3.33 1.59
C ILE A 111 -7.12 4.53 1.19
N GLY A 112 -8.26 4.25 0.56
CA GLY A 112 -9.10 5.30 0.00
C GLY A 112 -10.56 4.88 -0.12
N PRO A 113 -11.42 5.77 -0.66
CA PRO A 113 -12.78 5.42 -1.03
C PRO A 113 -12.76 4.23 -2.01
N ALA A 114 -13.71 3.32 -1.87
CA ALA A 114 -13.95 2.28 -2.87
C ALA A 114 -14.39 2.93 -4.20
N GLU A 115 -13.86 2.44 -5.32
CA GLU A 115 -14.23 2.88 -6.68
C GLU A 115 -15.60 2.37 -7.16
#